data_AF-A0A6U0KZ72-F1
#
_entry.id   AF-A0A6U0KZ72-F1
#
_cell.length_a   1.000
_cell.length_b   1.000
_cell.length_c   1.000
_cell.angle_alpha   90.00
_cell.angle_beta   90.00
_cell.angle_gamma   90.00
#
_symmetry.space_group_name_H-M   'P 1'
#
loop_
_entity.id
_entity.type
_entity.pdbx_description
1 polymer ?
#
loop_
_entity_poly.entity_id
_entity_poly.type
_entity_poly.pdbx_seq_one_letter_code
_entity_poly.pdbx_strand_id
1 'polypeptide(L)'
;MSPFAPSQQPVLGVAALQESTPLRSTRRRIFFLPFLSQILMVGFVLLLPNNADAYAFYGPSNTLTPLTKPDSIVEWQLASLKADDLQQTFQYASPANRAITGPWTRFASMVRTPAYVDLINHARSEIVMTVHTPDDQRWRCLVRIWPQNDPRGDPKEYWWALSRTKEEKGTVDGFRNGGYVPAETEIFAGCFMVDAVVPNRLLGEIDQRNTGENQ
;
A
#
# COMPACT_ATOMS: atom_id res chain seq x y z
N MET A 1 17.26 47.55 42.40
CA MET A 1 17.38 48.23 43.71
C MET A 1 16.11 49.04 43.95
N SER A 2 15.67 49.11 45.20
CA SER A 2 14.34 49.51 45.74
C SER A 2 13.32 48.36 45.89
N PRO A 3 12.57 48.30 47.02
CA PRO A 3 12.87 47.32 48.08
C PRO A 3 11.65 46.57 48.67
N PHE A 4 11.99 45.52 49.43
CA PHE A 4 11.38 44.91 50.64
C PHE A 4 9.88 45.07 50.99
N ALA A 5 9.27 43.92 51.31
CA ALA A 5 7.95 43.63 51.89
C ALA A 5 7.74 44.16 53.35
N PRO A 6 6.58 43.96 54.05
CA PRO A 6 6.18 42.65 54.64
C PRO A 6 4.64 42.41 54.78
N SER A 7 4.13 41.17 54.67
CA SER A 7 3.74 40.18 55.71
C SER A 7 2.32 40.28 56.32
N GLN A 8 1.65 39.11 56.44
CA GLN A 8 0.81 38.59 57.56
C GLN A 8 -0.49 37.87 57.09
N GLN A 9 -0.47 36.53 57.15
CA GLN A 9 -1.63 35.67 57.53
C GLN A 9 -1.65 35.56 59.08
N PRO A 10 -2.72 35.14 59.79
CA PRO A 10 -3.23 33.73 59.91
C PRO A 10 -4.79 33.69 60.02
N VAL A 11 -5.58 32.61 60.21
CA VAL A 11 -5.54 31.54 61.22
C VAL A 11 -6.48 30.37 60.83
N LEU A 12 -6.04 29.16 61.18
CA LEU A 12 -6.74 27.87 61.29
C LEU A 12 -8.11 27.89 62.01
N GLY A 13 -9.02 27.00 61.58
CA GLY A 13 -10.16 26.53 62.37
C GLY A 13 -10.35 25.02 62.19
N VAL A 14 -10.25 24.28 63.29
CA VAL A 14 -10.10 22.82 63.37
C VAL A 14 -11.32 22.22 64.10
N ALA A 15 -11.74 21.05 63.64
CA ALA A 15 -12.35 19.92 64.37
C ALA A 15 -13.86 19.82 64.66
N ALA A 16 -14.23 18.52 64.67
CA ALA A 16 -15.30 17.82 65.40
C ALA A 16 -16.69 17.74 64.75
N LEU A 17 -17.47 16.66 64.87
CA LEU A 17 -17.34 15.19 65.01
C LEU A 17 -18.79 14.70 65.23
N GLN A 18 -19.10 13.48 64.78
CA GLN A 18 -20.19 12.60 65.26
C GLN A 18 -21.65 13.01 64.94
N GLU A 19 -22.32 12.29 64.02
CA GLU A 19 -23.04 11.02 64.23
C GLU A 19 -24.41 11.19 64.92
N SER A 20 -25.49 10.97 64.16
CA SER A 20 -26.59 10.05 64.53
C SER A 20 -27.75 10.13 63.52
N THR A 21 -28.04 9.01 62.88
CA THR A 21 -29.36 8.68 62.31
C THR A 21 -29.99 7.60 63.22
N PRO A 22 -31.34 7.51 63.35
CA PRO A 22 -32.06 6.58 62.47
C PRO A 22 -33.55 6.87 62.14
N LEU A 23 -33.91 6.41 60.92
CA LEU A 23 -35.12 5.66 60.50
C LEU A 23 -36.55 6.27 60.57
N ARG A 24 -37.14 6.47 59.38
CA ARG A 24 -38.54 6.09 59.02
C ARG A 24 -38.64 5.95 57.50
N SER A 25 -38.54 4.74 56.94
CA SER A 25 -39.64 3.80 56.68
C SER A 25 -40.81 4.41 55.89
N THR A 26 -40.80 4.22 54.56
CA THR A 26 -41.99 3.82 53.81
C THR A 26 -41.58 2.97 52.62
N ARG A 27 -41.84 1.67 52.74
CA ARG A 27 -41.83 0.70 51.64
C ARG A 27 -42.93 1.06 50.63
N ARG A 28 -42.59 1.12 49.35
CA ARG A 28 -43.39 0.42 48.32
C ARG A 28 -42.46 -0.35 47.40
N ARG A 29 -42.77 -1.64 47.33
CA ARG A 29 -42.12 -2.72 46.59
C ARG A 29 -42.44 -2.59 45.10
N ILE A 30 -41.55 -3.05 44.23
CA ILE A 30 -41.76 -3.92 43.05
C ILE A 30 -40.34 -4.30 42.57
N PHE A 31 -39.83 -5.48 42.98
CA PHE A 31 -39.67 -6.72 42.18
C PHE A 31 -38.61 -6.64 41.07
N PHE A 32 -37.38 -7.12 41.35
CA PHE A 32 -36.78 -8.34 40.77
C PHE A 32 -35.33 -8.54 41.28
N LEU A 33 -35.07 -9.67 41.92
CA LEU A 33 -33.74 -10.30 42.18
C LEU A 33 -33.56 -11.41 41.12
N PRO A 34 -32.37 -12.03 40.87
CA PRO A 34 -31.07 -11.95 41.57
C PRO A 34 -29.84 -11.88 40.58
N PHE A 35 -28.61 -12.03 41.09
CA PHE A 35 -27.35 -12.29 40.35
C PHE A 35 -26.55 -11.10 39.80
N LEU A 36 -26.29 -10.11 40.67
CA LEU A 36 -25.10 -9.28 40.55
C LEU A 36 -23.87 -10.03 41.08
N SER A 37 -23.33 -11.04 40.37
CA SER A 37 -22.04 -11.67 40.75
C SER A 37 -21.35 -12.59 39.72
N GLN A 38 -21.83 -12.79 38.48
CA GLN A 38 -21.24 -13.81 37.59
C GLN A 38 -21.14 -13.42 36.11
N ILE A 39 -20.60 -12.24 35.78
CA ILE A 39 -20.07 -11.97 34.44
C ILE A 39 -18.69 -11.31 34.54
N LEU A 40 -17.79 -11.97 35.28
CA LEU A 40 -16.34 -11.81 35.14
C LEU A 40 -15.81 -13.00 34.33
N MET A 41 -16.43 -13.27 33.17
CA MET A 41 -16.01 -14.31 32.22
C MET A 41 -16.78 -14.21 30.88
N VAL A 42 -17.01 -12.99 30.40
CA VAL A 42 -17.28 -12.72 28.96
C VAL A 42 -16.38 -11.56 28.51
N GLY A 43 -15.14 -11.59 28.98
CA GLY A 43 -14.06 -10.70 28.54
C GLY A 43 -13.02 -11.44 27.67
N PHE A 44 -13.32 -12.66 27.23
CA PHE A 44 -12.35 -13.55 26.58
C PHE A 44 -12.82 -14.12 25.23
N VAL A 45 -14.00 -13.75 24.72
CA VAL A 45 -14.42 -14.12 23.36
C VAL A 45 -15.04 -12.89 22.70
N LEU A 46 -14.41 -12.48 21.59
CA LEU A 46 -14.72 -11.33 20.72
C LEU A 46 -13.99 -10.00 20.99
N LEU A 47 -12.88 -10.04 21.73
CA LEU A 47 -11.69 -9.22 21.42
C LEU A 47 -10.92 -9.85 20.24
N LEU A 48 -11.65 -10.38 19.25
CA LEU A 48 -11.05 -10.52 17.93
C LEU A 48 -10.89 -9.09 17.44
N PRO A 49 -9.67 -8.62 17.11
CA PRO A 49 -9.57 -7.44 16.27
C PRO A 49 -10.49 -7.71 15.06
N ASN A 50 -11.27 -6.68 14.69
CA ASN A 50 -12.11 -6.69 13.50
C ASN A 50 -11.17 -6.73 12.29
N ASN A 51 -10.54 -7.87 12.09
CA ASN A 51 -9.60 -8.19 11.04
C ASN A 51 -10.41 -8.47 9.77
N ALA A 52 -11.33 -7.57 9.42
CA ALA A 52 -11.78 -7.48 8.03
C ALA A 52 -10.60 -7.06 7.13
N ASP A 53 -9.57 -6.41 7.69
CA ASP A 53 -8.38 -5.98 6.96
C ASP A 53 -7.28 -7.06 6.84
N ALA A 54 -7.33 -8.14 7.62
CA ALA A 54 -6.27 -9.17 7.63
C ALA A 54 -6.54 -10.36 6.69
N TYR A 55 -7.69 -10.42 6.03
CA TYR A 55 -8.01 -11.47 5.05
C TYR A 55 -8.03 -10.99 3.59
N ALA A 56 -7.72 -9.71 3.34
CA ALA A 56 -7.42 -9.21 2.00
C ALA A 56 -5.90 -9.12 1.71
N PHE A 57 -5.06 -9.68 2.60
CA PHE A 57 -3.59 -9.59 2.47
C PHE A 57 -2.98 -10.57 1.43
N TYR A 58 -3.81 -11.42 0.83
CA TYR A 58 -3.53 -12.00 -0.48
C TYR A 58 -4.65 -11.53 -1.41
N GLY A 59 -4.55 -10.32 -1.93
CA GLY A 59 -5.32 -9.96 -3.13
C GLY A 59 -5.12 -11.04 -4.20
N PRO A 60 -6.08 -11.30 -5.10
CA PRO A 60 -5.87 -12.26 -6.17
C PRO A 60 -4.54 -11.91 -6.85
N SER A 61 -3.58 -12.85 -6.83
CA SER A 61 -2.33 -12.64 -7.55
C SER A 61 -2.71 -12.54 -9.01
N ASN A 62 -2.83 -11.30 -9.49
CA ASN A 62 -3.35 -11.03 -10.82
C ASN A 62 -2.36 -11.63 -11.80
N THR A 63 -2.77 -12.75 -12.39
CA THR A 63 -1.91 -13.55 -13.26
C THR A 63 -1.76 -12.81 -14.59
N LEU A 64 -0.52 -12.57 -14.99
CA LEU A 64 -0.22 -11.97 -16.28
C LEU A 64 -0.58 -12.96 -17.39
N THR A 65 -1.37 -12.49 -18.35
CA THR A 65 -1.75 -13.23 -19.54
C THR A 65 -1.45 -12.39 -20.77
N PRO A 66 -1.40 -12.99 -21.98
CA PRO A 66 -1.18 -12.24 -23.21
C PRO A 66 -2.28 -11.21 -23.50
N LEU A 67 -3.46 -11.37 -22.87
CA LEU A 67 -4.62 -10.49 -22.98
C LEU A 67 -4.68 -9.43 -21.87
N THR A 68 -3.79 -9.50 -20.89
CA THR A 68 -3.73 -8.50 -19.83
C THR A 68 -3.31 -7.16 -20.41
N LYS A 69 -4.16 -6.14 -20.23
CA LYS A 69 -3.91 -4.79 -20.73
C LYS A 69 -2.81 -4.10 -19.90
N PRO A 70 -1.98 -3.26 -20.52
CA PRO A 70 -0.84 -2.62 -19.84
C PRO A 70 -1.27 -1.64 -18.74
N ASP A 71 -2.40 -0.95 -18.89
CA ASP A 71 -2.99 -0.08 -17.86
C ASP A 71 -3.36 -0.86 -16.58
N SER A 72 -4.00 -2.03 -16.72
CA SER A 72 -4.31 -2.91 -15.58
C SER A 72 -3.05 -3.35 -14.83
N ILE A 73 -1.94 -3.62 -15.53
CA ILE A 73 -0.67 -4.00 -14.90
C ILE A 73 -0.12 -2.84 -14.06
N VAL A 74 -0.18 -1.62 -14.58
CA VAL A 74 0.24 -0.42 -13.85
C VAL A 74 -0.66 -0.20 -12.63
N GLU A 75 -1.97 -0.35 -12.76
CA GLU A 75 -2.91 -0.25 -11.63
C GLU A 75 -2.60 -1.28 -10.54
N TRP A 76 -2.29 -2.53 -10.91
CA TRP A 76 -1.90 -3.56 -9.94
C TRP A 76 -0.58 -3.23 -9.25
N GLN A 77 0.44 -2.75 -9.98
CA GLN A 77 1.67 -2.27 -9.36
C GLN A 77 1.42 -1.10 -8.40
N LEU A 78 0.59 -0.14 -8.79
CA LEU A 78 0.27 1.02 -7.95
C LEU A 78 -0.46 0.61 -6.68
N ALA A 79 -1.39 -0.34 -6.76
CA ALA A 79 -2.07 -0.90 -5.60
C ALA A 79 -1.07 -1.58 -4.64
N SER A 80 -0.14 -2.38 -5.16
CA SER A 80 0.90 -3.02 -4.35
C SER A 80 1.87 -2.00 -3.73
N LEU A 81 2.31 -1.00 -4.48
CA LEU A 81 3.16 0.10 -3.97
C LEU A 81 2.47 0.90 -2.86
N LYS A 82 1.17 1.16 -3.01
CA LYS A 82 0.36 1.82 -1.97
C LYS A 82 0.30 1.00 -0.68
N ALA A 83 0.30 -0.32 -0.77
CA ALA A 83 0.30 -1.24 0.37
C ALA A 83 1.71 -1.54 0.94
N ASP A 84 2.78 -0.96 0.37
CA ASP A 84 4.19 -1.35 0.61
C ASP A 84 4.46 -2.85 0.36
N ASP A 85 3.69 -3.48 -0.54
CA ASP A 85 3.92 -4.85 -1.00
C ASP A 85 4.87 -4.86 -2.19
N LEU A 86 6.15 -4.69 -1.89
CA LEU A 86 7.20 -4.61 -2.90
C LEU A 86 7.48 -5.98 -3.54
N GLN A 87 7.13 -7.08 -2.89
CA GLN A 87 7.27 -8.42 -3.47
C GLN A 87 6.24 -8.62 -4.57
N GLN A 88 4.97 -8.29 -4.33
CA GLN A 88 3.93 -8.34 -5.36
C GLN A 88 4.21 -7.35 -6.48
N THR A 89 4.64 -6.12 -6.16
CA THR A 89 5.03 -5.11 -7.16
C THR A 89 6.09 -5.64 -8.12
N PHE A 90 7.09 -6.36 -7.60
CA PHE A 90 8.19 -6.93 -8.36
C PHE A 90 7.78 -8.09 -9.29
N GLN A 91 6.66 -8.76 -9.03
CA GLN A 91 6.14 -9.82 -9.91
C GLN A 91 5.80 -9.32 -11.31
N TYR A 92 5.50 -8.03 -11.46
CA TYR A 92 5.17 -7.43 -12.76
C TYR A 92 6.39 -6.92 -13.54
N ALA A 93 7.60 -6.98 -12.95
CA ALA A 93 8.82 -6.56 -13.62
C ALA A 93 9.24 -7.54 -14.73
N SER A 94 9.65 -7.02 -15.89
CA SER A 94 10.13 -7.81 -17.02
C SER A 94 11.44 -8.55 -16.69
N PRO A 95 11.77 -9.66 -17.38
CA PRO A 95 13.04 -10.36 -17.15
C PRO A 95 14.27 -9.45 -17.31
N ALA A 96 14.25 -8.52 -18.27
CA ALA A 96 15.32 -7.57 -18.49
C ALA A 96 15.46 -6.58 -17.30
N ASN A 97 14.34 -6.07 -16.78
CA ASN A 97 14.34 -5.22 -15.60
C ASN A 97 14.88 -5.97 -14.37
N ARG A 98 14.41 -7.20 -14.13
CA ARG A 98 14.89 -8.05 -13.03
C ARG A 98 16.38 -8.35 -13.13
N ALA A 99 16.92 -8.54 -14.34
CA ALA A 99 18.36 -8.75 -14.54
C ALA A 99 19.19 -7.54 -14.08
N ILE A 100 18.66 -6.32 -14.22
CA ILE A 100 19.33 -5.08 -13.81
C ILE A 100 19.14 -4.82 -12.31
N THR A 101 17.91 -4.93 -11.81
CA THR A 101 17.56 -4.65 -10.41
C THR A 101 18.04 -5.75 -9.46
N GLY A 102 18.19 -6.98 -9.93
CA GLY A 102 18.51 -8.13 -9.09
C GLY A 102 17.29 -8.66 -8.32
N PRO A 103 17.49 -9.43 -7.23
CA PRO A 103 16.39 -10.04 -6.49
C PRO A 103 15.47 -8.98 -5.85
N TRP A 104 14.24 -9.38 -5.51
CA TRP A 104 13.21 -8.47 -4.98
C TRP A 104 13.67 -7.70 -3.74
N THR A 105 14.58 -8.25 -2.92
CA THR A 105 15.16 -7.57 -1.76
C THR A 105 16.00 -6.35 -2.15
N ARG A 106 16.76 -6.43 -3.25
CA ARG A 106 17.52 -5.29 -3.79
C ARG A 106 16.57 -4.26 -4.42
N PHE A 107 15.54 -4.71 -5.12
CA PHE A 107 14.45 -3.84 -5.58
C PHE A 107 13.83 -3.07 -4.40
N ALA A 108 13.49 -3.77 -3.32
CA ALA A 108 12.88 -3.19 -2.13
C ALA A 108 13.75 -2.09 -1.49
N SER A 109 15.07 -2.28 -1.46
CA SER A 109 16.01 -1.23 -1.02
C SER A 109 16.08 -0.06 -2.00
N MET A 110 16.04 -0.32 -3.31
CA MET A 110 16.07 0.71 -4.35
C MET A 110 14.83 1.62 -4.31
N VAL A 111 13.62 1.06 -4.16
CA VAL A 111 12.38 1.85 -4.12
C VAL A 111 12.34 2.75 -2.87
N ARG A 112 12.99 2.36 -1.77
CA ARG A 112 13.10 3.18 -0.55
C ARG A 112 14.11 4.32 -0.64
N THR A 113 14.79 4.51 -1.77
CA THR A 113 15.69 5.66 -1.98
C THR A 113 14.90 6.95 -2.27
N PRO A 114 15.49 8.15 -2.08
CA PRO A 114 14.80 9.43 -2.27
C PRO A 114 14.21 9.66 -3.68
N ALA A 115 14.65 8.90 -4.69
CA ALA A 115 14.10 9.01 -6.03
C ALA A 115 12.71 8.36 -6.16
N TYR A 116 12.42 7.35 -5.36
CA TYR A 116 11.25 6.46 -5.52
C TYR A 116 10.41 6.33 -4.25
N VAL A 117 10.87 6.83 -3.11
CA VAL A 117 10.19 6.67 -1.81
C VAL A 117 8.76 7.20 -1.84
N ASP A 118 8.47 8.22 -2.65
CA ASP A 118 7.15 8.80 -2.85
C ASP A 118 6.13 7.83 -3.47
N LEU A 119 6.59 6.75 -4.11
CA LEU A 119 5.74 5.69 -4.66
C LEU A 119 5.13 4.82 -3.58
N ILE A 120 5.83 4.64 -2.45
CA ILE A 120 5.43 3.73 -1.38
C ILE A 120 4.44 4.42 -0.47
N ASN A 121 3.37 3.72 -0.10
CA ASN A 121 2.36 4.23 0.84
C ASN A 121 1.83 5.62 0.43
N HIS A 122 1.60 5.82 -0.86
CA HIS A 122 1.07 7.07 -1.40
C HIS A 122 -0.44 7.19 -1.12
N ALA A 123 -0.94 8.42 -1.00
CA ALA A 123 -2.36 8.67 -0.74
C ALA A 123 -3.23 8.31 -1.94
N ARG A 124 -2.84 8.77 -3.13
CA ARG A 124 -3.53 8.49 -4.40
C ARG A 124 -2.55 8.49 -5.57
N SER A 125 -2.96 7.84 -6.66
CA SER A 125 -2.24 7.78 -7.92
C SER A 125 -3.21 7.90 -9.09
N GLU A 126 -2.73 8.39 -10.23
CA GLU A 126 -3.52 8.61 -11.44
C GLU A 126 -2.66 8.39 -12.69
N ILE A 127 -3.16 7.64 -13.66
CA ILE A 127 -2.56 7.58 -15.00
C ILE A 127 -3.02 8.81 -15.78
N VAL A 128 -2.10 9.74 -16.06
CA VAL A 128 -2.40 11.04 -16.67
C VAL A 128 -2.36 10.98 -18.18
N MET A 129 -1.44 10.20 -18.75
CA MET A 129 -1.30 10.06 -20.20
C MET A 129 -0.75 8.68 -20.56
N THR A 130 -1.06 8.21 -21.76
CA THR A 130 -0.55 6.96 -22.30
C THR A 130 0.03 7.17 -23.69
N VAL A 131 1.06 6.40 -24.03
CA VAL A 131 1.74 6.41 -25.33
C VAL A 131 1.98 4.96 -25.73
N HIS A 132 1.57 4.58 -26.93
CA HIS A 132 1.76 3.23 -27.47
C HIS A 132 2.48 3.30 -28.81
N THR A 133 3.28 2.27 -29.11
CA THR A 133 3.84 2.10 -30.46
C THR A 133 2.81 1.47 -31.39
N PRO A 134 2.86 1.75 -32.71
CA PRO A 134 1.91 1.18 -33.68
C PRO A 134 1.91 -0.35 -33.75
N ASP A 135 3.01 -0.99 -33.33
CA ASP A 135 3.21 -2.44 -33.34
C ASP A 135 2.73 -3.16 -32.06
N ASP A 136 2.13 -2.42 -31.11
CA ASP A 136 1.69 -2.92 -29.79
C ASP A 136 2.79 -3.66 -28.99
N GLN A 137 4.06 -3.37 -29.28
CA GLN A 137 5.18 -3.99 -28.56
C GLN A 137 5.61 -3.17 -27.34
N ARG A 138 5.33 -1.87 -27.33
CA ARG A 138 5.74 -0.96 -26.27
C ARG A 138 4.58 -0.06 -25.87
N TRP A 139 4.47 0.11 -24.57
CA TRP A 139 3.49 0.99 -23.97
C TRP A 139 4.15 1.79 -22.85
N ARG A 140 3.80 3.07 -22.74
CA ARG A 140 4.28 3.96 -21.69
C ARG A 140 3.13 4.76 -21.13
N CYS A 141 3.23 5.14 -19.87
CA CYS A 141 2.31 6.10 -19.30
C CYS A 141 3.01 7.03 -18.31
N LEU A 142 2.46 8.25 -18.20
CA LEU A 142 2.80 9.16 -17.12
C LEU A 142 1.83 8.91 -15.99
N VAL A 143 2.38 8.59 -14.82
CA VAL A 143 1.62 8.42 -13.59
C VAL A 143 1.94 9.56 -12.65
N ARG A 144 0.90 10.15 -12.09
CA ARG A 144 0.99 11.15 -11.03
C ARG A 144 0.69 10.50 -9.69
N ILE A 145 1.50 10.84 -8.70
CA ILE A 145 1.51 10.25 -7.35
C ILE A 145 1.39 11.38 -6.33
N TRP A 146 0.51 11.22 -5.35
CA TRP A 146 0.42 12.13 -4.21
C TRP A 146 0.94 11.40 -2.97
N PRO A 147 2.12 11.77 -2.46
CA PRO A 147 2.68 11.13 -1.27
C PRO A 147 1.78 11.37 -0.05
N GLN A 148 1.69 10.38 0.85
CA GLN A 148 0.85 10.49 2.05
C GLN A 148 1.36 11.55 3.05
N ASN A 149 2.69 11.75 3.12
CA ASN A 149 3.35 12.57 4.13
C ASN A 149 4.08 13.79 3.54
N ASP A 150 3.73 14.25 2.32
CA ASP A 150 4.32 15.47 1.76
C ASP A 150 3.59 16.72 2.32
N PRO A 151 4.24 17.57 3.13
CA PRO A 151 3.62 18.75 3.72
C PRO A 151 3.14 19.79 2.69
N ARG A 152 3.71 19.77 1.48
CA ARG A 152 3.34 20.68 0.40
C ARG A 152 2.16 20.16 -0.41
N GLY A 153 1.91 18.84 -0.37
CA GLY A 153 0.90 18.19 -1.19
C GLY A 153 1.23 18.17 -2.70
N ASP A 154 2.49 18.47 -3.06
CA ASP A 154 2.91 18.56 -4.45
C ASP A 154 2.97 17.14 -5.08
N PRO A 155 2.20 16.86 -6.14
CA PRO A 155 2.28 15.59 -6.80
C PRO A 155 3.67 15.35 -7.41
N LYS A 156 4.07 14.08 -7.46
CA LYS A 156 5.27 13.61 -8.15
C LYS A 156 4.85 12.84 -9.39
N GLU A 157 5.66 12.90 -10.43
CA GLU A 157 5.34 12.26 -11.70
C GLU A 157 6.43 11.27 -12.11
N TYR A 158 6.00 10.15 -12.67
CA TYR A 158 6.85 9.03 -13.06
C TYR A 158 6.36 8.44 -14.38
N TRP A 159 7.31 8.07 -15.24
CA TRP A 159 7.05 7.34 -16.45
C TRP A 159 7.16 5.85 -16.21
N TRP A 160 6.07 5.12 -16.45
CA TRP A 160 6.09 3.68 -16.61
C TRP A 160 6.42 3.33 -18.06
N ALA A 161 7.29 2.34 -18.25
CA ALA A 161 7.56 1.73 -19.54
C ALA A 161 7.31 0.22 -19.45
N LEU A 162 6.52 -0.29 -20.39
CA LEU A 162 6.15 -1.67 -20.53
C LEU A 162 6.49 -2.16 -21.93
N SER A 163 6.92 -3.40 -22.04
CA SER A 163 7.04 -4.10 -23.32
C SER A 163 6.38 -5.47 -23.24
N ARG A 164 5.93 -5.95 -24.40
CA ARG A 164 5.44 -7.32 -24.53
C ARG A 164 6.65 -8.27 -24.53
N THR A 165 6.58 -9.32 -23.71
CA THR A 165 7.60 -10.38 -23.76
C THR A 165 7.57 -11.07 -25.12
N LYS A 166 8.69 -11.67 -25.52
CA LYS A 166 8.74 -12.43 -26.77
C LYS A 166 7.78 -13.62 -26.70
N GLU A 167 7.25 -13.97 -27.85
CA GLU A 167 6.45 -15.17 -27.99
C GLU A 167 7.29 -16.40 -27.65
N GLU A 168 6.74 -17.28 -26.80
CA GLU A 168 7.37 -18.57 -26.52
C GLU A 168 6.76 -19.62 -27.44
N LYS A 169 7.61 -20.35 -28.15
CA LYS A 169 7.21 -21.57 -28.87
C LYS A 169 7.15 -22.69 -27.84
N GLY A 170 5.93 -23.06 -27.47
CA GLY A 170 5.70 -24.25 -26.65
C GLY A 170 5.41 -25.44 -27.56
N THR A 171 5.99 -26.58 -27.22
CA THR A 171 5.57 -27.86 -27.79
C THR A 171 4.56 -28.46 -26.83
N VAL A 172 3.29 -28.50 -27.23
CA VAL A 172 2.25 -29.16 -26.41
C VAL A 172 2.22 -30.62 -26.85
N ASP A 173 2.92 -31.48 -26.12
CA ASP A 173 2.73 -32.92 -26.21
C ASP A 173 1.62 -33.34 -25.22
N GLY A 174 0.58 -34.03 -25.69
CA GLY A 174 -0.55 -34.33 -24.83
C GLY A 174 -1.54 -35.35 -25.38
N PHE A 175 -2.16 -36.08 -24.44
CA PHE A 175 -3.28 -36.97 -24.70
C PHE A 175 -4.58 -36.16 -24.63
N ARG A 176 -5.24 -35.91 -25.77
CA ARG A 176 -6.55 -35.22 -25.86
C ARG A 176 -7.59 -36.20 -26.38
N ASN A 177 -8.80 -36.18 -25.81
CA ASN A 177 -9.94 -37.00 -26.24
C ASN A 177 -9.63 -38.50 -26.47
N GLY A 178 -8.85 -39.12 -25.57
CA GLY A 178 -8.57 -40.56 -25.65
C GLY A 178 -7.51 -40.98 -26.68
N GLY A 179 -6.79 -40.03 -27.29
CA GLY A 179 -5.69 -40.31 -28.21
C GLY A 179 -4.47 -39.42 -27.96
N TYR A 180 -3.30 -39.95 -28.32
CA TYR A 180 -2.05 -39.18 -28.33
C TYR A 180 -2.09 -38.20 -29.51
N VAL A 181 -1.97 -36.91 -29.23
CA VAL A 181 -1.87 -35.88 -30.27
C VAL A 181 -0.40 -35.49 -30.36
N PRO A 182 0.25 -35.62 -31.54
CA PRO A 182 1.64 -35.26 -31.69
C PRO A 182 1.86 -33.78 -31.39
N ALA A 183 3.00 -33.50 -30.77
CA ALA A 183 3.58 -32.19 -30.51
C ALA A 183 3.27 -31.13 -31.60
N GLU A 184 2.24 -30.30 -31.37
CA GLU A 184 2.01 -29.09 -32.16
C GLU A 184 2.83 -27.94 -31.54
N THR A 185 3.47 -27.14 -32.40
CA THR A 185 4.15 -25.92 -31.98
C THR A 185 3.09 -24.83 -31.84
N GLU A 186 2.64 -24.57 -30.61
CA GLU A 186 1.82 -23.41 -30.31
C GLU A 186 2.72 -22.19 -30.07
N ILE A 187 2.40 -21.08 -30.74
CA ILE A 187 3.03 -19.79 -30.50
C ILE A 187 2.19 -19.09 -29.45
N PHE A 188 2.71 -18.97 -28.23
CA PHE A 188 2.07 -18.19 -27.18
C PHE A 188 2.49 -16.74 -27.32
N ALA A 189 1.55 -15.85 -27.62
CA ALA A 189 1.79 -14.41 -27.57
C ALA A 189 2.34 -14.03 -26.19
N GLY A 190 3.39 -13.21 -26.11
CA GLY A 190 3.89 -12.76 -24.80
C GLY A 190 2.93 -11.79 -24.10
N CYS A 191 3.17 -11.51 -22.82
CA CYS A 191 2.37 -10.56 -22.04
C CYS A 191 3.16 -9.26 -21.81
N PHE A 192 2.46 -8.16 -21.56
CA PHE A 192 3.13 -6.93 -21.14
C PHE A 192 3.78 -7.11 -19.77
N MET A 193 4.97 -6.55 -19.59
CA MET A 193 5.68 -6.50 -18.31
C MET A 193 6.39 -5.15 -18.15
N VAL A 194 6.65 -4.75 -16.90
CA VAL A 194 7.24 -3.45 -16.57
C VAL A 194 8.76 -3.48 -16.74
N ASP A 195 9.25 -2.72 -17.71
CA ASP A 195 10.67 -2.56 -18.00
C ASP A 195 11.33 -1.50 -17.13
N ALA A 196 10.63 -0.40 -16.87
CA ALA A 196 11.18 0.71 -16.09
C ALA A 196 10.09 1.59 -15.47
N VAL A 197 10.46 2.22 -14.36
CA VAL A 197 9.74 3.34 -13.75
C VAL A 197 10.77 4.45 -13.55
N VAL A 198 10.54 5.62 -14.15
CA VAL A 198 11.53 6.71 -14.16
C VAL A 198 10.89 8.01 -13.69
N PRO A 199 11.46 8.73 -12.70
CA PRO A 199 10.96 10.04 -12.30
C PRO A 199 10.94 11.03 -13.48
N ASN A 200 9.83 11.74 -13.69
CA ASN A 200 9.66 12.67 -14.80
C ASN A 200 10.72 13.78 -14.81
N ARG A 201 11.14 14.25 -13.63
CA ARG A 201 12.20 15.27 -13.46
C ARG A 201 13.54 14.87 -14.09
N LEU A 202 13.85 13.58 -14.16
CA LEU A 202 15.13 13.11 -14.68
C LEU A 202 15.19 13.12 -16.21
N LEU A 203 14.05 13.15 -16.91
CA LEU A 203 14.04 13.23 -18.37
C LEU A 203 14.44 14.62 -18.88
N GLY A 204 14.03 15.68 -18.19
CA GLY A 204 14.42 17.05 -18.54
C GLY A 204 15.92 17.31 -18.35
N GLU A 205 16.56 16.69 -17.36
CA GLU A 205 18.00 16.83 -17.10
C GLU A 205 18.88 16.07 -18.10
N ILE A 206 18.39 14.97 -18.68
CA ILE A 206 19.10 14.19 -19.70
C ILE A 206 19.10 14.94 -21.04
N ASP A 207 17.98 15.58 -21.39
CA ASP A 207 17.85 16.35 -22.62
C ASP A 207 18.79 17.58 -22.61
N GLN A 208 18.83 18.29 -21.47
CA GLN A 208 19.69 19.47 -21.29
C GLN A 208 21.20 19.14 -21.35
N ARG A 209 21.62 17.99 -20.82
CA ARG A 209 23.02 17.54 -20.90
C ARG A 209 23.45 17.21 -22.33
N ASN A 210 22.56 16.65 -23.15
CA ASN A 210 22.87 16.30 -24.53
C ASN A 210 22.89 17.51 -25.48
N THR A 211 22.20 18.60 -25.14
CA THR A 211 22.26 19.87 -25.89
C THR A 211 23.43 20.79 -25.50
N GLY A 212 24.15 20.48 -24.42
CA GLY A 212 25.24 21.30 -23.88
C GLY A 212 26.64 21.03 -24.42
N GLU A 213 26.83 19.99 -25.25
CA GLU A 213 28.17 19.62 -25.79
C GLU A 213 28.48 20.22 -27.18
N ASN A 214 27.68 21.16 -27.67
CA ASN A 214 27.94 21.90 -28.93
C ASN A 214 27.92 23.42 -28.71
N GLN A 215 28.72 23.94 -27.78
CA GLN A 215 29.08 25.36 -27.71
C GLN A 215 30.58 25.54 -27.57
#